data_AF-A0A972KMA7-F1
#
_entry.id   AF-A0A972KMA7-F1
#
_cell.length_a   1.000
_cell.length_b   1.000
_cell.length_c   1.000
_cell.angle_alpha   90.00
_cell.angle_beta   90.00
_cell.angle_gamma   90.00
#
_symmetry.space_group_name_H-M   'P 1'
#
loop_
_entity.id
_entity.type
_entity.pdbx_description
1 polymer ?
#
loop_
_entity_poly.entity_id
_entity_poly.type
_entity_poly.pdbx_seq_one_letter_code
_entity_poly.pdbx_strand_id
1 'polypeptide(L)'
;MDERKVLLRMVQTLSTDLQNIQQRGAGYYSVSPFVERYNLLLEKAKQIFKEETILLSTFSPVGDISSVDPSDKMKVTQKVLIEIGQLIAYIESCLEG
;
A
#
# COMPACT_ATOMS: atom_id res chain seq x y z
N MET A 1 5.72 -10.32 19.62
CA MET A 1 6.24 -9.73 18.36
C MET A 1 5.65 -8.34 18.27
N ASP A 2 6.43 -7.32 17.89
CA ASP A 2 5.91 -5.95 17.79
C ASP A 2 5.12 -5.80 16.47
N GLU A 3 3.79 -5.78 16.58
CA GLU A 3 2.89 -5.75 15.43
C GLU A 3 3.07 -4.51 14.55
N ARG A 4 3.47 -3.37 15.14
CA ARG A 4 3.74 -2.13 14.39
C ARG A 4 4.94 -2.30 13.47
N LYS A 5 6.03 -2.88 14.00
CA LYS A 5 7.25 -3.18 13.21
C LYS A 5 7.00 -4.27 12.16
N VAL A 6 6.14 -5.24 12.46
CA VAL A 6 5.74 -6.26 11.48
C VAL A 6 4.95 -5.64 10.34
N LEU A 7 3.96 -4.80 10.66
CA LEU A 7 3.16 -4.10 9.66
C LEU A 7 4.04 -3.22 8.76
N LEU A 8 4.98 -2.44 9.33
CA LEU A 8 5.93 -1.66 8.54
C LEU A 8 6.66 -2.53 7.51
N ARG A 9 7.24 -3.64 7.97
CA ARG A 9 7.96 -4.58 7.08
C ARG A 9 7.06 -5.14 5.99
N MET A 10 5.81 -5.49 6.31
CA MET A 10 4.86 -6.01 5.33
C MET A 10 4.51 -4.97 4.26
N VAL A 11 4.34 -3.70 4.64
CA VAL A 11 4.06 -2.61 3.69
C VAL A 11 5.30 -2.31 2.83
N GLN A 12 6.50 -2.31 3.41
CA GLN A 12 7.76 -2.17 2.67
C GLN A 12 7.95 -3.30 1.65
N THR A 13 7.71 -4.56 2.04
CA THR A 13 7.75 -5.71 1.12
C THR A 13 6.76 -5.54 -0.03
N LEU A 14 5.51 -5.12 0.26
CA LEU A 14 4.53 -4.86 -0.79
C LEU A 14 5.00 -3.79 -1.79
N SER A 15 5.65 -2.72 -1.28
CA SER A 15 6.25 -1.67 -2.13
C SER A 15 7.30 -2.26 -3.07
N THR A 16 8.22 -3.06 -2.54
CA THR A 16 9.28 -3.71 -3.32
C THR A 16 8.72 -4.65 -4.37
N ASP A 17 7.75 -5.50 -4.01
CA ASP A 17 7.12 -6.43 -4.94
C ASP A 17 6.42 -5.69 -6.09
N LEU A 18 5.71 -4.59 -5.78
CA LEU A 18 5.03 -3.78 -6.77
C LEU A 18 6.00 -3.04 -7.71
N GLN A 19 7.10 -2.51 -7.17
CA GLN A 19 8.16 -1.88 -7.98
C GLN A 19 8.82 -2.91 -8.92
N ASN A 20 9.11 -4.11 -8.42
CA ASN A 20 9.71 -5.19 -9.20
C ASN A 20 8.80 -5.64 -10.34
N ILE A 21 7.49 -5.75 -10.11
CA ILE A 21 6.55 -6.17 -11.15
C ILE A 21 6.30 -5.05 -12.18
N GLN A 22 6.26 -3.79 -11.74
CA GLN A 22 6.11 -2.64 -12.64
C GLN A 22 7.22 -2.60 -13.70
N GLN A 23 8.46 -2.93 -13.33
CA GLN A 23 9.60 -2.99 -14.25
C GLN A 23 9.43 -4.04 -15.35
N ARG A 24 8.60 -5.07 -15.15
CA ARG A 24 8.29 -6.07 -16.20
C ARG A 24 7.31 -5.55 -17.26
N GLY A 25 6.59 -4.48 -16.98
CA GLY A 25 5.59 -3.88 -17.87
C GLY A 25 4.16 -4.37 -17.62
N ALA A 26 3.18 -3.50 -17.87
CA ALA A 26 1.76 -3.70 -17.54
C ALA A 26 1.05 -4.86 -18.27
N GLY A 27 1.67 -5.42 -19.31
CA GLY A 27 1.18 -6.63 -19.98
C GLY A 27 1.40 -7.92 -19.18
N TYR A 28 2.27 -7.91 -18.18
CA TYR A 28 2.75 -9.12 -17.50
C TYR A 28 2.23 -9.29 -16.07
N TYR A 29 1.36 -8.39 -15.59
CA TYR A 29 0.82 -8.47 -14.25
C TYR A 29 -0.65 -8.05 -14.14
N SER A 30 -1.27 -8.53 -13.07
CA SER A 30 -2.52 -7.98 -12.55
C SER A 30 -2.21 -7.06 -11.38
N VAL A 31 -2.83 -5.87 -11.40
CA VAL A 31 -2.68 -4.88 -10.33
C VAL A 31 -3.62 -5.18 -9.15
N SER A 32 -4.70 -5.94 -9.36
CA SER A 32 -5.73 -6.24 -8.36
C SER A 32 -5.17 -6.87 -7.08
N PRO A 33 -4.28 -7.90 -7.14
CA PRO A 33 -3.72 -8.50 -5.92
C PRO A 33 -2.94 -7.52 -5.04
N PHE A 34 -2.26 -6.55 -5.65
CA PHE A 34 -1.51 -5.52 -4.92
C PHE A 34 -2.44 -4.52 -4.24
N VAL A 35 -3.56 -4.18 -4.88
CA VAL A 35 -4.59 -3.32 -4.29
C VAL A 35 -5.33 -3.98 -3.15
N GLU A 36 -5.76 -5.23 -3.32
CA GLU A 36 -6.37 -6.00 -2.25
C GLU A 36 -5.42 -6.08 -1.05
N ARG A 37 -4.14 -6.36 -1.30
CA ARG A 37 -3.14 -6.45 -0.25
C ARG A 37 -2.90 -5.11 0.44
N TYR A 38 -2.79 -4.01 -0.31
CA TYR A 38 -2.68 -2.66 0.24
C TYR A 38 -3.86 -2.33 1.16
N ASN A 39 -5.08 -2.53 0.67
CA ASN A 39 -6.30 -2.23 1.43
C ASN A 39 -6.38 -3.02 2.74
N LEU A 40 -5.99 -4.31 2.72
CA LEU A 40 -5.91 -5.12 3.94
C LEU A 40 -4.88 -4.58 4.94
N LEU A 41 -3.69 -4.19 4.47
CA LEU A 41 -2.66 -3.62 5.35
C LEU A 41 -3.08 -2.25 5.89
N LEU A 42 -3.75 -1.43 5.09
CA LEU A 42 -4.33 -0.16 5.53
C LEU A 42 -5.38 -0.35 6.63
N GLU A 43 -6.28 -1.32 6.48
CA GLU A 43 -7.25 -1.66 7.52
C GLU A 43 -6.56 -2.09 8.82
N LYS A 44 -5.46 -2.84 8.73
CA LYS A 44 -4.66 -3.20 9.90
C LYS A 44 -3.93 -2.01 10.51
N ALA A 45 -3.41 -1.10 9.70
CA ALA A 45 -2.85 0.16 10.19
C ALA A 45 -3.90 0.97 10.96
N LYS A 46 -5.12 1.12 10.41
CA LYS A 46 -6.26 1.79 11.06
C LYS A 46 -6.63 1.18 12.41
N GLN A 47 -6.50 -0.13 12.55
CA GLN A 47 -6.77 -0.83 13.81
C GLN A 47 -5.64 -0.65 14.84
N ILE A 48 -4.39 -0.78 14.40
CA ILE A 48 -3.21 -0.72 15.27
C ILE A 48 -2.94 0.70 15.77
N PHE A 49 -3.14 1.71 14.92
CA PHE A 49 -2.81 3.12 15.20
C PHE A 49 -4.05 3.99 15.46
N LYS A 50 -5.21 3.39 15.77
CA LYS A 50 -6.53 4.05 15.83
C LYS A 50 -6.59 5.33 16.67
N GLU A 51 -5.78 5.40 17.72
CA GLU A 51 -5.80 6.50 18.69
C GLU A 51 -4.60 7.46 18.54
N GLU A 52 -3.68 7.18 17.61
CA GLU A 52 -2.42 7.93 17.55
C GLU A 52 -2.53 9.23 16.74
N THR A 53 -3.28 9.25 15.62
CA THR A 53 -3.33 10.47 14.77
C THR A 53 -4.60 10.64 13.94
N ILE A 54 -4.93 11.91 13.63
CA ILE A 54 -5.94 12.27 12.62
C ILE A 54 -5.48 11.96 11.19
N LEU A 55 -4.17 11.85 10.95
CA LEU A 55 -3.61 11.69 9.60
C LEU A 55 -3.98 10.33 9.01
N LEU A 56 -4.17 9.32 9.85
CA LEU A 56 -4.60 8.00 9.39
C LEU A 56 -5.97 8.00 8.70
N SER A 57 -6.82 8.99 8.98
CA SER A 57 -8.12 9.18 8.32
C SER A 57 -8.01 9.67 6.87
N THR A 58 -6.85 10.21 6.47
CA THR A 58 -6.62 10.71 5.11
C THR A 58 -6.42 9.58 4.10
N PHE A 59 -6.04 8.39 4.57
CA PHE A 59 -5.84 7.22 3.73
C PHE A 59 -7.17 6.56 3.35
N SER A 60 -7.35 6.35 2.05
CA SER A 60 -8.54 5.72 1.49
C SER A 60 -8.18 4.42 0.78
N PRO A 61 -9.06 3.40 0.85
CA PRO A 61 -8.90 2.22 0.02
C PRO A 61 -8.79 2.59 -1.47
N VAL A 62 -7.91 1.90 -2.18
CA VAL A 62 -7.88 2.00 -3.64
C VAL A 62 -9.01 1.13 -4.17
N GLY A 63 -9.85 1.71 -5.05
CA GLY A 63 -11.02 1.05 -5.61
C GLY A 63 -10.69 -0.16 -6.46
N ASP A 64 -11.72 -0.99 -6.71
CA ASP A 64 -11.61 -2.21 -7.50
C ASP A 64 -11.19 -1.93 -8.94
N ILE A 65 -10.36 -2.82 -9.47
CA ILE A 65 -9.63 -2.66 -10.72
C ILE A 65 -9.56 -4.01 -11.40
N SER A 66 -10.57 -4.26 -12.22
CA SER A 66 -10.60 -5.35 -13.18
C SER A 66 -9.99 -4.96 -14.54
N SER A 67 -9.43 -3.76 -14.68
CA SER A 67 -8.97 -3.25 -15.97
C SER A 67 -7.82 -4.09 -16.54
N VAL A 68 -8.02 -4.57 -17.76
CA VAL A 68 -7.02 -5.27 -18.56
C VAL A 68 -6.16 -4.31 -19.39
N ASP A 69 -6.55 -3.03 -19.47
CA ASP A 69 -5.83 -2.01 -20.23
C ASP A 69 -4.49 -1.65 -19.57
N PRO A 70 -3.36 -1.69 -20.31
CA PRO A 70 -2.04 -1.38 -19.75
C PRO A 70 -1.90 0.03 -19.16
N SER A 71 -2.53 1.05 -19.77
CA SER A 71 -2.44 2.44 -19.31
C SER A 71 -3.17 2.61 -17.98
N ASP A 72 -4.36 2.00 -17.86
CA ASP A 72 -5.12 2.04 -16.61
C ASP A 72 -4.41 1.26 -15.50
N LYS A 73 -3.83 0.09 -15.80
CA LYS A 73 -2.99 -0.65 -14.84
C LYS A 73 -1.82 0.19 -14.34
N MET A 74 -1.17 0.97 -15.21
CA MET A 74 -0.07 1.85 -14.82
C MET A 74 -0.55 2.97 -13.88
N LYS A 75 -1.66 3.64 -14.20
CA LYS A 75 -2.22 4.69 -13.33
C LYS A 75 -2.54 4.16 -11.94
N VAL A 76 -3.11 2.96 -11.88
CA VAL A 76 -3.47 2.37 -10.59
C VAL A 76 -2.22 1.93 -9.84
N THR A 77 -1.26 1.31 -10.51
CA THR A 77 0.03 0.96 -9.90
C THR A 77 0.73 2.17 -9.31
N GLN A 78 0.74 3.30 -10.03
CA GLN A 78 1.26 4.57 -9.54
C GLN A 78 0.50 5.06 -8.30
N LYS A 79 -0.83 5.03 -8.33
CA LYS A 79 -1.65 5.39 -7.17
C LYS A 79 -1.29 4.56 -5.94
N VAL A 80 -1.19 3.24 -6.09
CA VAL A 80 -0.87 2.32 -5.00
C VAL A 80 0.53 2.58 -4.45
N LEU A 81 1.53 2.83 -5.30
CA LEU A 81 2.88 3.17 -4.86
C LEU A 81 2.93 4.46 -4.04
N ILE A 82 2.17 5.48 -4.44
CA ILE A 82 2.07 6.75 -3.70
C ILE A 82 1.48 6.48 -2.31
N GLU A 83 0.35 5.77 -2.26
CA GLU A 83 -0.35 5.44 -1.02
C GLU A 83 0.51 4.57 -0.07
N ILE A 84 1.18 3.55 -0.60
CA ILE A 84 2.13 2.71 0.15
C ILE A 84 3.27 3.57 0.72
N GLY A 85 3.86 4.47 -0.07
CA GLY A 85 4.96 5.33 0.38
C GLY A 85 4.54 6.25 1.53
N GLN A 86 3.34 6.85 1.44
CA GLN A 86 2.78 7.66 2.52
C GLN A 86 2.50 6.84 3.78
N LEU A 87 1.99 5.61 3.63
CA LEU A 87 1.71 4.73 4.76
C LEU A 87 3.00 4.26 5.45
N ILE A 88 4.06 3.98 4.69
CA ILE A 88 5.39 3.67 5.24
C ILE A 88 5.90 4.84 6.08
N ALA A 89 5.93 6.04 5.51
CA ALA A 89 6.43 7.23 6.20
C ALA A 89 5.63 7.53 7.49
N TYR A 90 4.31 7.33 7.44
CA TYR A 90 3.44 7.44 8.62
C TYR A 90 3.85 6.45 9.72
N ILE A 91 3.96 5.16 9.38
CA ILE A 91 4.29 4.11 10.36
C ILE A 91 5.69 4.31 10.93
N GLU A 92 6.67 4.68 10.09
CA GLU A 92 8.03 5.01 10.53
C GLU A 92 8.02 6.16 11.54
N SER A 93 7.30 7.25 11.24
CA SER A 93 7.18 8.39 12.15
C SER A 93 6.55 8.00 13.50
N CYS A 94 5.53 7.14 13.50
CA CYS A 94 4.92 6.61 14.72
C CYS A 94 5.86 5.69 15.53
N LEU A 95 6.88 5.10 14.92
CA LEU A 95 7.84 4.21 15.58
C LEU A 95 9.08 4.93 16.11
N GLU A 96 9.37 6.13 15.58
CA GLU A 96 10.46 7.00 16.04
C GLU A 96 10.08 7.84 17.27
N GLY A 97 8.79 8.09 17.47
CA GLY A 97 8.23 8.76 18.65
C GLY A 97 7.99 7.84 19.84
#